data_AF-A0A7V7DFI1-F1
#
_entry.id   AF-A0A7V7DFI1-F1
#
_cell.length_a   1.000
_cell.length_b   1.000
_cell.length_c   1.000
_cell.angle_alpha   90.00
_cell.angle_beta   90.00
_cell.angle_gamma   90.00
#
_symmetry.space_group_name_H-M   'P 1'
#
loop_
_entity.id
_entity.type
_entity.pdbx_description
1 polymer ?
#
loop_
_entity_poly.entity_id
_entity_poly.type
_entity_poly.pdbx_seq_one_letter_code
_entity_poly.pdbx_strand_id
1 'polypeptide(L)' 'MFCYQCEQTAKGTGCTVQGVCGKLPEIASLQDLLLYSLMGLSQVAVEGRKVGVSDNDVNVF' A
#
# COMPACT_ATOMS: atom_id res chain seq x y z
N MET A 1 6.35 -12.33 3.43
CA MET A 1 6.39 -10.99 2.80
C MET A 1 6.90 -11.11 1.38
N PHE A 2 6.60 -10.14 0.53
CA PHE A 2 7.34 -9.89 -0.70
C PHE A 2 7.38 -8.38 -0.91
N CYS A 3 8.55 -7.76 -0.80
CA CYS A 3 8.68 -6.31 -0.93
C CYS A 3 9.89 -5.95 -1.78
N TYR A 4 9.64 -5.20 -2.85
CA TYR A 4 10.62 -4.79 -3.87
C TYR A 4 10.63 -3.27 -4.14
N GLN A 5 10.05 -2.46 -3.24
CA GLN A 5 9.72 -1.06 -3.53
C GLN A 5 10.91 -0.10 -3.51
N CYS A 6 12.01 -0.46 -2.82
CA CYS A 6 13.19 0.37 -2.70
C CYS A 6 14.37 -0.23 -3.47
N GLU A 7 15.36 0.60 -3.78
CA GLU A 7 16.56 0.18 -4.51
C GLU A 7 17.36 -0.90 -3.74
N GLN A 8 17.41 -0.80 -2.40
CA GLN A 8 18.20 -1.67 -1.52
C GLN A 8 17.57 -3.06 -1.26
N THR A 9 16.67 -3.54 -2.10
CA THR A 9 16.03 -4.84 -1.87
C THR A 9 17.01 -6.00 -1.92
N ALA A 10 16.71 -7.09 -1.20
CA ALA A 10 17.61 -8.24 -1.13
C ALA A 10 17.93 -8.76 -2.55
N LYS A 11 19.24 -8.87 -2.85
CA LYS A 11 19.78 -9.29 -4.15
C LYS A 11 19.28 -8.46 -5.35
N GLY A 12 18.79 -7.23 -5.14
CA GLY A 12 18.22 -6.39 -6.19
C GLY A 12 16.94 -6.94 -6.82
N THR A 13 16.21 -7.84 -6.14
CA THR A 13 15.01 -8.50 -6.69
C THR A 13 13.80 -8.40 -5.77
N GLY A 14 13.97 -8.63 -4.47
CA GLY A 14 12.88 -8.54 -3.51
C GLY A 14 13.22 -9.15 -2.16
N CYS A 15 12.71 -8.53 -1.10
CA CYS A 15 12.82 -9.03 0.27
C CYS A 15 11.70 -10.04 0.53
N THR A 16 12.06 -11.29 0.83
CA THR A 16 11.09 -12.40 1.02
C THR A 16 11.01 -12.92 2.46
N VAL A 17 12.02 -12.64 3.30
CA VAL A 17 12.08 -13.07 4.71
C VAL A 17 11.97 -11.86 5.64
N GLN A 18 12.89 -10.90 5.51
CA GLN A 18 12.89 -9.61 6.21
C GLN A 18 13.39 -8.53 5.25
N GLY A 19 12.91 -7.29 5.39
CA GLY A 19 13.40 -6.15 4.62
C GLY A 19 14.84 -5.81 4.97
N VAL A 20 15.66 -5.46 3.97
CA VAL A 20 17.01 -4.91 4.19
C VAL A 20 16.97 -3.63 5.04
N CYS A 21 15.88 -2.86 4.93
CA CYS A 21 15.60 -1.70 5.78
C CYS A 21 15.13 -2.04 7.21
N GLY A 22 15.10 -3.32 7.59
CA GLY A 22 14.64 -3.81 8.90
C GLY A 22 13.14 -4.11 8.97
N LYS A 23 12.36 -3.88 7.91
CA LYS A 23 10.91 -4.16 7.90
C LYS A 23 10.63 -5.64 8.20
N LEU A 24 9.89 -5.89 9.29
CA LEU A 24 9.45 -7.22 9.68
C LEU A 24 8.38 -7.75 8.71
N PRO A 25 8.32 -9.08 8.49
CA PRO A 25 7.32 -9.67 7.61
C PRO A 25 5.87 -9.38 8.03
N GLU A 26 5.53 -9.30 9.33
CA GLU A 26 4.16 -8.92 9.74
C GLU A 26 3.82 -7.48 9.35
N ILE A 27 4.79 -6.56 9.49
CA ILE A 27 4.61 -5.16 9.09
C ILE A 27 4.48 -5.04 7.57
N ALA A 28 5.23 -5.84 6.81
CA ALA A 28 5.07 -5.89 5.36
C ALA A 28 3.66 -6.36 4.98
N SER A 29 3.16 -7.43 5.61
CA SER A 29 1.80 -7.92 5.36
C SER A 29 0.71 -6.93 5.76
N LEU A 30 0.89 -6.16 6.83
CA LEU A 30 -0.05 -5.10 7.20
C LEU A 30 -0.03 -3.93 6.20
N GLN A 31 1.13 -3.57 5.66
CA GLN A 31 1.22 -2.57 4.58
C GLN A 31 0.55 -3.07 3.29
N ASP A 32 0.70 -4.35 2.95
CA ASP A 32 0.02 -4.97 1.81
C ASP A 32 -1.52 -4.94 2.00
N LEU A 33 -1.99 -5.27 3.21
CA LEU A 33 -3.41 -5.20 3.57
C LEU A 33 -3.95 -3.77 3.53
N LEU A 34 -3.20 -2.79 4.03
CA LEU A 34 -3.58 -1.37 3.97
C LEU A 34 -3.77 -0.94 2.51
N LEU A 35 -2.83 -1.25 1.61
CA LEU A 35 -2.96 -0.95 0.19
C LEU A 35 -4.18 -1.65 -0.43
N TYR A 36 -4.45 -2.90 -0.05
CA TYR A 36 -5.65 -3.61 -0.49
C TYR A 36 -6.94 -2.89 -0.08
N SER A 37 -7.04 -2.45 1.17
CA SER A 37 -8.19 -1.67 1.65
C SER A 37 -8.31 -0.32 0.94
N LEU A 38 -7.19 0.38 0.69
CA LEU A 38 -7.18 1.65 -0.04
C LEU A 38 -7.62 1.48 -1.50
N MET A 39 -7.31 0.35 -2.14
CA MET A 39 -7.86 0.02 -3.46
C MET A 39 -9.39 -0.19 -3.44
N GLY A 40 -9.95 -0.67 -2.32
CA GLY A 40 -11.39 -0.74 -2.12
C GLY A 40 -12.04 0.64 -1.93
N LEU A 41 -11.43 1.47 -1.07
CA LEU A 41 -11.87 2.85 -0.84
C LEU A 41 -11.84 3.68 -2.13
N SER A 42 -10.78 3.53 -2.93
CA SER A 42 -10.60 4.30 -4.16
C SER A 42 -11.67 4.00 -5.20
N GLN A 43 -12.19 2.77 -5.26
CA GLN A 43 -13.30 2.43 -6.16
C GLN A 43 -14.54 3.29 -5.87
N VAL A 44 -14.93 3.40 -4.60
CA VAL A 44 -16.10 4.22 -4.21
C VAL A 44 -15.81 5.71 -4.38
N ALA A 45 -14.62 6.16 -4.01
CA ALA A 45 -14.22 7.55 -4.18
C ALA A 45 -14.22 7.98 -5.66
N VAL A 46 -13.80 7.10 -6.57
CA VAL A 46 -13.84 7.34 -8.02
C VAL A 46 -15.28 7.48 -8.52
N GLU A 47 -16.20 6.61 -8.10
CA GLU A 47 -17.62 6.74 -8.47
C GLU A 47 -18.25 8.01 -7.87
N GLY A 48 -17.91 8.35 -6.62
CA GLY A 48 -18.36 9.59 -5.97
C GLY A 48 -17.97 10.84 -6.76
N ARG A 49 -16.73 10.90 -7.26
CA ARG A 49 -16.27 12.05 -8.07
C ARG A 49 -17.06 12.23 -9.35
N LYS A 50 -17.58 11.16 -9.97
CA LYS A 50 -18.43 11.27 -11.19
C LYS A 50 -19.75 11.98 -10.94
N VAL A 51 -20.24 11.98 -9.70
CA VAL A 51 -21.49 12.64 -9.28
C VAL A 51 -21.22 13.89 -8.44
N GLY A 52 -19.98 14.40 -8.46
CA GLY A 52 -19.61 15.64 -7.75
C GLY A 52 -19.33 15.48 -6.25
N VAL A 53 -19.25 14.25 -5.73
CA VAL A 53 -18.86 13.99 -4.34
C VAL A 53 -17.33 13.93 -4.25
N SER A 54 -16.75 14.82 -3.45
CA SER A 54 -15.33 14.80 -3.10
C SER A 54 -15.19 15.12 -1.62
N ASP A 55 -14.68 14.16 -0.85
CA ASP A 55 -14.51 14.26 0.59
C ASP A 55 -13.03 14.48 0.93
N ASN A 56 -12.74 15.51 1.73
CA ASN A 56 -11.35 15.86 2.06
C ASN A 56 -10.67 14.82 2.97
N ASP A 57 -11.42 14.22 3.90
CA ASP A 57 -10.86 13.25 4.83
C ASP A 57 -10.48 11.97 4.08
N VAL A 58 -11.29 11.55 3.10
CA VAL A 58 -10.97 10.46 2.17
C VAL A 58 -9.75 10.79 1.29
N ASN A 59 -9.53 12.06 0.94
CA ASN A 59 -8.41 12.46 0.09
C ASN A 59 -7.08 12.55 0.85
N VAL A 60 -7.09 12.88 2.14
CA VAL A 60 -5.89 13.01 2.99
C VAL A 60 -5.46 11.67 3.57
N PHE A 61 -6.40 10.74 3.74
CA PHE A 61 -6.15 9.37 4.22
C PHE A 61 -5.36 8.54 3.20
#